data_AF-A0A380NYG2-F1
#
_entry.id   AF-A0A380NYG2-F1
#
_cell.length_a   1.000
_cell.length_b   1.000
_cell.length_c   1.000
_cell.angle_alpha   90.00
_cell.angle_beta   90.00
_cell.angle_gamma   90.00
#
_symmetry.space_group_name_H-M   'P 1'
#
loop_
_entity.id
_entity.type
_entity.pdbx_description
1 polymer ?
#
loop_
_entity_poly.entity_id
_entity_poly.type
_entity_poly.pdbx_seq_one_letter_code
_entity_poly.pdbx_strand_id
1 'polypeptide(L)'
;MSQYLNGRPTLEIMAGQGYLSAGLQALQPNQKLYVTDNQDWLNQPITAVQPVIDVESLSALEAIERYGTEVEVVLMSWAPDTSEIDWQVLQLLRQKYPSLEFLVIGERDGATDSRTFWQNAKLKDLTAINATRPQFDLIDEKIYRVQ
;
A
#
# COMPACT_ATOMS: atom_id res chain seq x y z
N MET A 1 12.41 -1.07 -2.06
CA MET A 1 11.41 -0.10 -1.57
C MET A 1 12.02 1.00 -0.69
N SER A 2 12.63 0.68 0.45
CA SER A 2 13.22 1.68 1.36
C SER A 2 14.12 2.73 0.67
N GLN A 3 15.03 2.30 -0.22
CA GLN A 3 15.86 3.22 -1.01
C GLN A 3 15.07 4.15 -1.95
N TYR A 4 13.94 3.68 -2.50
CA TYR A 4 13.07 4.50 -3.38
C TYR A 4 12.26 5.52 -2.60
N LEU A 5 11.78 5.14 -1.41
CA LEU A 5 11.11 6.08 -0.50
C LEU A 5 12.11 7.11 0.02
N ASN A 6 13.38 6.73 0.22
CA ASN A 6 14.48 7.62 0.61
C ASN A 6 14.15 8.48 1.84
N GLY A 7 13.49 7.88 2.83
CA GLY A 7 13.10 8.57 4.07
C GLY A 7 11.90 9.51 3.96
N ARG A 8 11.25 9.60 2.78
CA ARG A 8 10.06 10.44 2.62
C ARG A 8 8.92 9.99 3.54
N PRO A 9 8.21 10.93 4.21
CA PRO A 9 7.04 10.60 4.99
C PRO A 9 6.03 9.80 4.18
N THR A 10 5.65 8.62 4.67
CA THR A 10 4.82 7.66 3.91
C THR A 10 3.65 7.18 4.77
N LEU A 11 2.47 7.13 4.16
CA LEU A 11 1.30 6.45 4.69
C LEU A 11 1.17 5.10 3.99
N GLU A 12 1.26 3.99 4.73
CA GLU A 12 0.81 2.68 4.28
C GLU A 12 -0.67 2.49 4.64
N ILE A 13 -1.50 2.23 3.64
CA ILE A 13 -2.89 1.82 3.79
C ILE A 13 -3.02 0.33 3.44
N MET A 14 -4.00 -0.34 4.07
CA MET A 14 -4.22 -1.78 3.89
C MET A 14 -2.98 -2.60 4.27
N ALA A 15 -2.31 -2.21 5.35
CA ALA A 15 -1.03 -2.79 5.77
C ALA A 15 -1.15 -4.23 6.29
N GLY A 16 -2.36 -4.75 6.51
CA GLY A 16 -2.62 -6.00 7.19
C GLY A 16 -1.94 -6.03 8.57
N GLN A 17 -0.97 -6.92 8.74
CA GLN A 17 -0.19 -7.05 9.97
C GLN A 17 1.06 -6.13 10.02
N GLY A 18 1.30 -5.31 9.00
CA GLY A 18 2.38 -4.32 8.98
C GLY A 18 3.77 -4.85 8.65
N TYR A 19 3.91 -6.06 8.06
CA TYR A 19 5.21 -6.64 7.74
C TYR A 19 6.07 -5.78 6.82
N LEU A 20 5.46 -5.16 5.80
CA LEU A 20 6.18 -4.29 4.89
C LEU A 20 6.74 -3.07 5.64
N SER A 21 5.88 -2.38 6.38
CA SER A 21 6.30 -1.24 7.21
C SER A 21 7.31 -1.60 8.29
N ALA A 22 7.24 -2.78 8.91
CA ALA A 22 8.24 -3.25 9.86
C ALA A 22 9.64 -3.35 9.20
N GLY A 23 9.70 -3.89 7.99
CA GLY A 23 10.93 -3.93 7.20
C GLY A 23 11.43 -2.54 6.78
N LEU A 24 10.51 -1.63 6.40
CA LEU A 24 10.86 -0.24 6.08
C LEU A 24 11.44 0.50 7.28
N GLN A 25 10.81 0.38 8.45
CA GLN A 25 11.25 0.99 9.70
C GLN A 25 12.60 0.44 10.16
N ALA A 26 12.83 -0.88 10.05
CA ALA A 26 14.11 -1.48 10.38
C ALA A 26 15.28 -0.96 9.51
N LEU A 27 15.01 -0.69 8.22
CA LEU A 27 16.00 -0.17 7.29
C LEU A 27 16.18 1.36 7.39
N GLN A 28 15.14 2.10 7.77
CA GLN A 28 15.14 3.56 7.90
C GLN A 28 14.40 4.02 9.18
N PRO A 29 15.02 3.88 10.36
CA PRO A 29 14.34 4.14 11.64
C PRO A 29 13.83 5.57 11.84
N ASN A 30 14.39 6.53 11.09
CA ASN A 30 14.02 7.95 11.17
C ASN A 30 12.94 8.35 10.14
N GLN A 31 12.52 7.43 9.27
CA GLN A 31 11.45 7.71 8.32
C GLN A 31 10.11 7.83 9.06
N LYS A 32 9.38 8.90 8.79
CA LYS A 32 8.00 9.07 9.30
C LYS A 32 7.08 8.10 8.55
N LEU A 33 6.57 7.09 9.24
CA LEU A 33 5.68 6.07 8.69
C LEU A 33 4.35 6.06 9.46
N TYR A 34 3.24 6.18 8.75
CA TYR A 34 1.90 5.90 9.25
C TYR A 34 1.45 4.57 8.68
N VAL A 35 0.99 3.66 9.53
CA VAL A 35 0.65 2.29 9.12
C VAL A 35 -0.78 2.03 9.54
N THR A 36 -1.65 1.81 8.56
CA THR A 36 -3.10 1.72 8.78
C THR A 36 -3.70 0.52 8.08
N ASP A 37 -4.69 -0.07 8.71
CA ASP A 37 -5.49 -1.17 8.17
C ASP A 37 -6.86 -1.16 8.87
N ASN A 38 -7.92 -1.61 8.20
CA ASN A 38 -9.25 -1.64 8.81
C ASN A 38 -9.50 -2.88 9.69
N GLN A 39 -8.57 -3.84 9.66
CA GLN A 39 -8.59 -5.06 10.47
C GLN A 39 -9.79 -6.00 10.20
N ASP A 40 -10.41 -5.91 9.03
CA ASP A 40 -11.55 -6.77 8.65
C ASP A 40 -11.19 -8.27 8.65
N TRP A 41 -9.89 -8.57 8.52
CA TRP A 41 -9.33 -9.92 8.60
C TRP A 41 -9.29 -10.53 10.01
N LEU A 42 -9.47 -9.75 11.09
CA LEU A 42 -9.50 -10.27 12.46
C LEU A 42 -10.63 -11.29 12.70
N ASN A 43 -11.69 -11.21 11.90
CA ASN A 43 -12.82 -12.13 11.95
C ASN A 43 -12.60 -13.41 11.13
N GLN A 44 -11.49 -13.52 10.39
CA GLN A 44 -11.17 -14.72 9.63
C GLN A 44 -10.51 -15.77 10.54
N PRO A 45 -10.79 -17.08 10.33
CA PRO A 45 -10.23 -18.17 11.10
C PRO A 45 -8.75 -18.40 10.71
N ILE A 46 -7.91 -17.44 11.06
CA ILE A 46 -6.46 -17.52 10.95
C ILE A 46 -5.96 -17.48 12.38
N THR A 47 -4.95 -18.30 12.69
CA THR A 47 -4.15 -18.12 13.91
C THR A 47 -3.51 -16.75 13.83
N ALA A 48 -4.23 -15.73 14.32
CA ALA A 48 -3.89 -14.33 14.14
C ALA A 48 -2.48 -14.11 14.69
N VAL A 49 -1.52 -14.04 13.77
CA VAL A 49 -0.19 -13.58 14.10
C VAL A 49 -0.38 -12.10 14.45
N GLN A 50 0.01 -11.73 15.67
CA GLN A 50 -0.14 -10.35 16.13
C GLN A 50 0.58 -9.41 15.15
N PRO A 51 0.06 -8.19 14.91
CA PRO A 51 0.77 -7.18 14.14
C PRO A 51 2.21 -7.07 14.62
N VAL A 52 3.16 -7.05 13.69
CA VAL A 52 4.59 -7.01 14.01
C VAL A 52 5.08 -5.61 14.40
N ILE A 53 4.23 -4.60 14.17
CA ILE A 53 4.36 -3.21 14.58
C ILE A 53 2.98 -2.64 14.88
N ASP A 54 2.91 -1.44 15.45
CA ASP A 54 1.64 -0.74 15.66
C ASP A 54 0.98 -0.41 14.31
N VAL A 55 -0.20 -0.98 14.08
CA VAL A 55 -1.06 -0.72 12.92
C VAL A 55 -2.33 -0.05 13.43
N GLU A 56 -2.53 1.22 13.08
CA GLU A 56 -3.71 1.98 13.50
C GLU A 56 -4.96 1.47 12.74
N SER A 57 -6.03 1.22 13.49
CA SER A 57 -7.32 0.76 12.92
C SER A 57 -8.03 1.92 12.21
N LEU A 58 -7.82 2.06 10.90
CA LEU A 58 -8.47 3.04 10.03
C LEU A 58 -8.76 2.43 8.67
N SER A 59 -9.91 2.76 8.08
CA SER A 59 -10.12 2.46 6.66
C SER A 59 -9.15 3.27 5.79
N ALA A 60 -8.89 2.78 4.59
CA ALA A 60 -8.01 3.44 3.62
C ALA A 60 -8.40 4.90 3.36
N LEU A 61 -9.70 5.19 3.22
CA LEU A 61 -10.19 6.54 2.97
C LEU A 61 -10.02 7.44 4.20
N GLU A 62 -10.33 6.94 5.40
CA GLU A 62 -10.14 7.70 6.64
C GLU A 62 -8.68 8.02 6.91
N ALA A 63 -7.77 7.06 6.64
CA ALA A 63 -6.34 7.25 6.78
C ALA A 63 -5.81 8.34 5.84
N ILE A 64 -6.28 8.37 4.59
CA ILE A 64 -5.91 9.40 3.61
C ILE A 64 -6.43 10.78 4.03
N GLU A 65 -7.68 10.89 4.49
CA GLU A 65 -8.21 12.17 4.99
C GLU A 65 -7.42 12.67 6.21
N ARG A 66 -7.01 11.75 7.08
CA ARG A 66 -6.28 12.08 8.31
C ARG A 66 -4.84 12.50 8.06
N TYR A 67 -4.12 11.76 7.21
CA TYR A 67 -2.66 11.89 7.07
C TYR A 67 -2.21 12.45 5.72
N GLY A 68 -3.11 12.65 4.74
CA GLY A 68 -2.75 13.05 3.38
C GLY A 68 -2.01 14.39 3.27
N THR A 69 -2.14 15.28 4.26
CA THR A 69 -1.38 16.55 4.33
C THR A 69 -0.04 16.43 5.06
N GLU A 70 0.24 15.28 5.69
CA GLU A 70 1.43 15.03 6.50
C GLU A 70 2.46 14.12 5.80
N VAL A 71 2.12 13.58 4.63
CA VAL A 71 2.93 12.62 3.89
C VAL A 71 3.26 13.11 2.49
N GLU A 72 4.24 12.47 1.86
CA GLU A 72 4.58 12.67 0.46
C GLU A 72 4.17 11.47 -0.41
N VAL A 73 4.06 10.30 0.22
CA VAL A 73 3.78 9.03 -0.45
C VAL A 73 2.61 8.32 0.24
N VAL A 74 1.68 7.82 -0.56
CA VAL A 74 0.71 6.81 -0.14
C VAL A 74 1.13 5.48 -0.77
N LEU A 75 1.28 4.47 0.06
CA LEU A 75 1.63 3.10 -0.32
C LEU A 75 0.44 2.20 -0.01
N MET A 76 -0.10 1.55 -1.04
CA MET A 76 -1.16 0.56 -0.89
C MET A 76 -0.60 -0.81 -1.25
N SER A 77 -0.69 -1.74 -0.30
CA SER A 77 -0.09 -3.06 -0.42
C SER A 77 -1.20 -4.12 -0.49
N TRP A 78 -1.30 -4.84 -1.60
CA TRP A 78 -2.18 -6.00 -1.76
C TRP A 78 -3.65 -5.72 -1.39
N ALA A 79 -4.25 -4.69 -2.00
CA ALA A 79 -5.67 -4.44 -1.78
C ALA A 79 -6.50 -5.67 -2.20
N PRO A 80 -7.64 -5.96 -1.55
CA PRO A 80 -8.46 -7.10 -1.92
C PRO A 80 -9.12 -6.89 -3.29
N ASP A 81 -9.06 -7.91 -4.14
CA ASP A 81 -9.69 -7.96 -5.48
C ASP A 81 -11.23 -8.07 -5.43
N THR A 82 -11.77 -8.40 -4.27
CA THR A 82 -13.21 -8.56 -4.01
C THR A 82 -13.96 -7.26 -3.74
N SER A 83 -13.27 -6.11 -3.74
CA SER A 83 -13.87 -4.79 -3.51
C SER A 83 -13.24 -3.72 -4.39
N GLU A 84 -13.93 -2.59 -4.61
CA GLU A 84 -13.42 -1.45 -5.41
C GLU A 84 -12.83 -0.32 -4.54
N ILE A 85 -12.33 -0.65 -3.35
CA ILE A 85 -11.80 0.36 -2.41
C ILE A 85 -10.54 1.04 -2.96
N ASP A 86 -9.72 0.31 -3.69
CA ASP A 86 -8.53 0.79 -4.40
C ASP A 86 -8.85 1.87 -5.45
N TRP A 87 -9.94 1.69 -6.19
CA TRP A 87 -10.43 2.65 -7.17
C TRP A 87 -10.91 3.92 -6.46
N GLN A 88 -11.63 3.77 -5.34
CA GLN A 88 -12.07 4.91 -4.52
C GLN A 88 -10.89 5.68 -3.92
N VAL A 89 -9.85 4.98 -3.45
CA VAL A 89 -8.58 5.57 -3.02
C VAL A 89 -7.97 6.41 -4.13
N LEU A 90 -7.87 5.87 -5.34
CA LEU A 90 -7.33 6.61 -6.49
C LEU A 90 -8.15 7.87 -6.80
N GLN A 91 -9.48 7.78 -6.78
CA GLN A 91 -10.34 8.96 -7.00
C GLN A 91 -10.13 10.02 -5.92
N LEU A 92 -10.07 9.61 -4.66
CA LEU A 92 -9.85 10.51 -3.52
C LEU A 92 -8.50 11.25 -3.63
N LEU A 93 -7.43 10.51 -3.90
CA LEU A 93 -6.09 11.08 -4.04
C LEU A 93 -6.03 12.08 -5.19
N ARG A 94 -6.63 11.75 -6.34
CA ARG A 94 -6.69 12.69 -7.49
C ARG A 94 -7.52 13.93 -7.18
N GLN A 95 -8.60 13.80 -6.42
CA GLN A 95 -9.48 14.91 -6.10
C GLN A 95 -8.88 15.85 -5.05
N LYS A 96 -8.29 15.30 -3.98
CA LYS A 96 -7.89 16.09 -2.80
C LYS A 96 -6.38 16.24 -2.62
N TYR A 97 -5.60 15.28 -3.10
CA TYR A 97 -4.16 15.20 -2.84
C TYR A 97 -3.34 14.92 -4.11
N PRO A 98 -3.53 15.70 -5.20
CA PRO A 98 -2.93 15.39 -6.51
C PRO A 98 -1.39 15.45 -6.54
N SER A 99 -0.76 16.00 -5.50
CA SER A 99 0.69 16.04 -5.34
C SER A 99 1.30 14.81 -4.67
N LEU A 100 0.49 13.97 -4.00
CA LEU A 100 1.00 12.75 -3.35
C LEU A 100 1.43 11.75 -4.41
N GLU A 101 2.58 11.12 -4.19
CA GLU A 101 2.97 9.96 -4.97
C GLU A 101 2.16 8.75 -4.49
N PHE A 102 1.41 8.12 -5.40
CA PHE A 102 0.68 6.91 -5.09
C PHE A 102 1.40 5.69 -5.64
N LEU A 103 1.80 4.80 -4.73
CA LEU A 103 2.46 3.53 -5.01
C LEU A 103 1.52 2.37 -4.68
N VAL A 104 1.49 1.38 -5.56
CA VAL A 104 0.70 0.16 -5.40
C VAL A 104 1.62 -1.05 -5.52
N ILE A 105 1.47 -2.00 -4.59
CA ILE A 105 2.06 -3.33 -4.69
C ILE A 105 0.93 -4.32 -4.97
N GLY A 106 0.98 -4.97 -6.12
CA GLY A 106 -0.06 -5.91 -6.50
C GLY A 106 0.27 -6.71 -7.75
N GLU A 107 -0.56 -7.73 -8.00
CA GLU A 107 -0.54 -8.57 -9.18
C GLU A 107 -1.59 -8.09 -10.17
N ARG A 108 -1.13 -7.53 -11.29
CA ARG A 108 -2.04 -6.97 -12.30
C ARG A 108 -2.89 -8.09 -12.91
N ASP A 109 -4.20 -7.90 -12.87
CA ASP A 109 -5.20 -8.87 -13.36
C ASP A 109 -5.12 -10.25 -12.67
N GLY A 110 -4.57 -10.29 -11.46
CA GLY A 110 -4.39 -11.49 -10.64
C GLY A 110 -5.18 -11.44 -9.33
N ALA A 111 -4.54 -11.81 -8.22
CA ALA A 111 -5.19 -12.00 -6.92
C ALA A 111 -5.28 -10.73 -6.04
N THR A 112 -4.82 -9.58 -6.52
CA THR A 112 -4.87 -8.32 -5.76
C THR A 112 -5.44 -7.19 -6.58
N ASP A 113 -6.02 -6.22 -5.88
CA ASP A 113 -6.66 -5.03 -6.41
C ASP A 113 -7.83 -5.37 -7.35
N SER A 114 -8.80 -4.48 -7.45
CA SER A 114 -9.96 -4.65 -8.28
C SER A 114 -9.60 -4.60 -9.77
N ARG A 115 -10.37 -5.35 -10.55
CA ARG A 115 -10.36 -5.23 -12.01
C ARG A 115 -10.59 -3.79 -12.47
N THR A 116 -11.46 -3.05 -11.79
CA THR A 116 -11.77 -1.65 -12.09
C THR A 116 -10.53 -0.77 -11.97
N PHE A 117 -9.73 -0.94 -10.91
CA PHE A 117 -8.46 -0.24 -10.76
C PHE A 117 -7.47 -0.62 -11.87
N TRP A 118 -7.22 -1.92 -12.09
CA TRP A 118 -6.23 -2.35 -13.09
C TRP A 118 -6.53 -1.91 -14.52
N GLN A 119 -7.81 -1.81 -14.87
CA GLN A 119 -8.23 -1.40 -16.21
C GLN A 119 -8.16 0.12 -16.43
N ASN A 120 -8.31 0.92 -15.37
CA ASN A 120 -8.49 2.37 -15.50
C ASN A 120 -7.30 3.19 -14.94
N ALA A 121 -6.49 2.62 -14.05
CA ALA A 121 -5.32 3.29 -13.52
C ALA A 121 -4.22 3.39 -14.59
N LYS A 122 -3.60 4.57 -14.70
CA LYS A 122 -2.39 4.74 -15.51
C LYS A 122 -1.21 4.39 -14.63
N LEU A 123 -0.47 3.35 -15.00
CA LEU A 123 0.58 2.79 -14.17
C LEU A 123 1.92 2.90 -14.86
N LYS A 124 2.93 3.30 -14.09
CA LYS A 124 4.34 3.21 -14.45
C LYS A 124 4.98 2.13 -13.59
N ASP A 125 5.47 1.08 -14.23
CA ASP A 125 6.27 0.04 -13.57
C ASP A 125 7.57 0.64 -13.00
N LEU A 126 7.90 0.28 -11.75
CA LEU A 126 9.18 0.62 -11.13
C LEU A 126 10.22 -0.48 -11.38
N THR A 127 10.57 -0.67 -12.65
CA THR A 127 11.33 -1.84 -13.14
C THR A 127 12.65 -2.06 -12.41
N ALA A 128 13.36 -0.98 -12.04
CA ALA A 128 14.60 -1.08 -11.30
C ALA A 128 14.43 -1.72 -9.91
N ILE A 129 13.29 -1.48 -9.24
CA ILE A 129 12.98 -2.10 -7.96
C ILE A 129 12.43 -3.51 -8.18
N ASN A 130 11.52 -3.68 -9.15
CA ASN A 130 10.91 -4.97 -9.45
C ASN A 130 11.96 -6.02 -9.86
N ALA A 131 13.02 -5.62 -10.58
CA ALA A 131 14.13 -6.51 -10.94
C ALA A 131 14.95 -7.06 -9.74
N THR A 132 14.84 -6.43 -8.55
CA THR A 132 15.54 -6.88 -7.34
C THR A 132 14.76 -7.91 -6.52
N ARG A 133 13.53 -8.25 -6.96
CA ARG A 133 12.61 -9.12 -6.24
C ARG A 133 12.33 -10.36 -7.08
N PRO A 134 13.01 -11.50 -6.84
CA PRO A 134 12.60 -12.75 -7.45
C PRO A 134 11.21 -13.12 -6.95
N GLN A 135 10.36 -13.64 -7.83
CA GLN A 135 9.08 -14.24 -7.47
C GLN A 135 9.31 -15.32 -6.41
N PHE A 136 8.66 -15.19 -5.25
CA PHE A 136 8.87 -16.09 -4.11
C PHE A 136 7.72 -17.10 -3.93
N ASP A 137 6.53 -16.81 -4.46
CA ASP A 137 5.36 -17.68 -4.48
C ASP A 137 4.68 -17.64 -5.87
N LEU A 138 3.39 -17.99 -5.97
CA LEU A 138 2.67 -18.01 -7.26
C LEU A 138 2.18 -16.64 -7.72
N ILE A 139 2.29 -15.60 -6.89
CA ILE A 139 1.79 -14.25 -7.17
C ILE A 139 2.90 -13.44 -7.87
N ASP A 140 2.64 -12.97 -9.10
CA ASP A 140 3.58 -12.09 -9.84
C ASP A 140 3.39 -10.62 -9.43
N GLU A 141 3.61 -10.35 -8.14
CA GLU A 141 3.47 -9.01 -7.59
C GLU A 141 4.54 -8.05 -8.12
N LYS A 142 4.13 -6.81 -8.38
CA LYS A 142 5.01 -5.73 -8.81
C LYS A 142 4.65 -4.45 -8.08
N ILE A 143 5.62 -3.54 -8.04
CA ILE A 143 5.41 -2.17 -7.58
C ILE A 143 5.14 -1.28 -8.78
N TYR A 144 4.02 -0.56 -8.71
CA TYR A 144 3.61 0.43 -9.68
C TYR A 144 3.55 1.81 -9.04
N ARG A 145 3.92 2.83 -9.80
CA ARG A 145 3.56 4.21 -9.53
C ARG A 145 2.31 4.57 -10.35
N VAL A 146 1.30 5.12 -9.71
CA VAL A 146 0.10 5.63 -10.39
C VAL A 146 0.34 7.03 -10.94
N GLN A 147 -0.15 7.31 -12.16
CA GLN A 147 -0.01 8.56 -12.90
C GLN A 147 -1.31 9.38 -12.98
#